data_AF-A0A8S3ITZ7-F1
#
_entry.id   AF-A0A8S3ITZ7-F1
#
_cell.length_a   1.000
_cell.length_b   1.000
_cell.length_c   1.000
_cell.angle_alpha   90.00
_cell.angle_beta   90.00
_cell.angle_gamma   90.00
#
_symmetry.space_group_name_H-M   'P 1'
#
loop_
_entity.id
_entity.type
_entity.pdbx_description
1 polymer ?
#
loop_
_entity_poly.entity_id
_entity_poly.type
_entity_poly.pdbx_seq_one_letter_code
_entity_poly.pdbx_strand_id
1 'polypeptide(L)'
;VSQVINVSDLFFLQRIFDELRRNYEKEYKKYRLWDLAVPTLHSHLKQHLSSYWNIYNHDDELIELFSKWKGILEDDIIDLSIDHSNQSKETMDPYHRLIWDVWMPFLRKSILEWNPRQPDHLIDFIEQWAPYLPQWIFDNILDQLIFPVLNREVEAWNPLTDPIPIHSWIHPWLPLMKDRLEPLYQPIRAKLSHALQNWQPSDSSAKAVLLPWQKVFKQSTWDGFMNTYIVPKLVTTMQQFIIDPRQQVLGMK
;
A
#
# COMPACT_ATOMS: atom_id res chain seq x y z
N VAL A 1 -27.68 -12.54 26.68
CA VAL A 1 -27.25 -11.21 27.18
C VAL A 1 -25.85 -10.99 26.64
N SER A 2 -25.76 -10.33 25.50
CA SER A 2 -24.49 -10.06 24.84
C SER A 2 -23.76 -9.01 25.66
N GLN A 3 -22.80 -9.41 26.48
CA GLN A 3 -21.89 -8.46 27.09
C GLN A 3 -21.18 -7.74 25.95
N VAL A 4 -21.40 -6.44 25.86
CA VAL A 4 -20.57 -5.54 25.09
C VAL A 4 -19.21 -5.57 25.79
N ILE A 5 -18.32 -6.41 25.28
CA ILE A 5 -16.95 -6.53 25.78
C ILE A 5 -16.26 -5.22 25.44
N ASN A 6 -15.79 -4.53 26.46
CA ASN A 6 -15.18 -3.21 26.35
C ASN A 6 -13.68 -3.40 26.06
N VAL A 7 -13.06 -2.48 25.32
CA VAL A 7 -11.58 -2.41 25.11
C VAL A 7 -10.82 -2.57 26.42
N SER A 8 -11.44 -2.12 27.51
CA SER A 8 -11.01 -2.30 28.89
C SER A 8 -10.63 -3.75 29.26
N ASP A 9 -11.35 -4.75 28.74
CA ASP A 9 -11.09 -6.17 29.01
C ASP A 9 -9.80 -6.65 28.32
N LEU A 10 -9.52 -6.12 27.12
CA LEU A 10 -8.29 -6.40 26.38
C LEU A 10 -7.06 -5.80 27.07
N PHE A 11 -7.16 -4.57 27.58
CA PHE A 11 -6.09 -3.96 28.38
C PHE A 11 -5.92 -4.65 29.73
N PHE A 12 -6.99 -5.18 30.34
CA PHE A 12 -6.89 -5.97 31.56
C PHE A 12 -6.13 -7.29 31.34
N LEU A 13 -6.46 -8.05 30.29
CA LEU A 13 -5.72 -9.25 29.91
C LEU A 13 -4.25 -8.91 29.66
N GLN A 14 -3.99 -7.82 28.98
CA GLN A 14 -2.64 -7.36 28.69
C GLN A 14 -1.81 -7.11 29.96
N ARG A 15 -2.41 -6.49 30.99
CA ARG A 15 -1.76 -6.30 32.30
C ARG A 15 -1.45 -7.62 33.00
N ILE A 16 -2.36 -8.59 32.94
CA ILE A 16 -2.14 -9.92 33.55
C ILE A 16 -0.95 -10.61 32.88
N PHE A 17 -0.88 -10.59 31.55
CA PHE A 17 0.24 -11.22 30.82
C PHE A 17 1.58 -10.53 31.09
N ASP A 18 1.60 -9.20 31.24
CA ASP A 18 2.80 -8.45 31.63
C ASP A 18 3.23 -8.78 33.07
N GLU A 19 2.31 -8.85 34.02
CA GLU A 19 2.59 -9.27 35.40
C GLU A 19 3.11 -10.72 35.48
N LEU A 20 2.53 -11.64 34.71
CA LEU A 20 2.99 -13.02 34.61
C LEU A 20 4.40 -13.11 34.03
N ARG A 21 4.70 -12.33 32.99
CA ARG A 21 6.04 -12.30 32.37
C ARG A 21 7.09 -11.75 33.34
N ARG A 22 6.78 -10.66 34.07
CA ARG A 22 7.72 -10.00 34.99
C ARG A 22 7.94 -10.76 36.29
N ASN A 23 6.87 -11.25 36.90
CA ASN A 23 6.94 -11.84 38.25
C ASN A 23 7.17 -13.35 38.23
N TYR A 24 6.86 -14.04 37.11
CA TYR A 24 6.89 -15.50 36.99
C TYR A 24 7.54 -15.95 35.67
N GLU A 25 8.67 -15.36 35.30
CA GLU A 25 9.35 -15.60 34.01
C GLU A 25 9.65 -17.09 33.75
N LYS A 26 10.08 -17.83 34.79
CA LYS A 26 10.44 -19.25 34.68
C LYS A 26 9.23 -20.11 34.33
N GLU A 27 8.11 -19.86 34.99
CA GLU A 27 6.83 -20.52 34.74
C GLU A 27 6.25 -20.10 33.38
N TYR A 28 6.35 -18.82 33.05
CA TYR A 28 5.92 -18.27 31.78
C TYR A 28 6.59 -18.98 30.60
N LYS A 29 7.91 -19.17 30.67
CA LYS A 29 8.70 -19.94 29.69
C LYS A 29 8.43 -21.43 29.74
N LYS A 30 8.38 -22.02 30.93
CA LYS A 30 8.18 -23.47 31.11
C LYS A 30 6.83 -23.95 30.57
N TYR A 31 5.77 -23.17 30.75
CA TYR A 31 4.41 -23.52 30.32
C TYR A 31 4.00 -22.88 29.00
N ARG A 32 4.90 -22.16 28.32
CA ARG A 32 4.64 -21.47 27.05
C ARG A 32 3.36 -20.64 27.12
N LEU A 33 3.19 -19.85 28.18
CA LEU A 33 1.92 -19.16 28.44
C LEU A 33 1.55 -18.18 27.32
N TRP A 34 2.50 -17.73 26.49
CA TRP A 34 2.23 -16.97 25.26
C TRP A 34 1.32 -17.70 24.27
N ASP A 35 1.33 -19.04 24.22
CA ASP A 35 0.45 -19.82 23.35
C ASP A 35 -1.03 -19.70 23.79
N LEU A 36 -1.30 -19.32 25.05
CA LEU A 36 -2.65 -19.04 25.54
C LEU A 36 -3.12 -17.62 25.18
N ALA A 37 -2.21 -16.70 24.87
CA ALA A 37 -2.57 -15.33 24.51
C ALA A 37 -3.36 -15.30 23.19
N VAL A 38 -2.92 -16.04 22.16
CA VAL A 38 -3.57 -16.00 20.85
C VAL A 38 -5.03 -16.48 20.91
N PRO A 39 -5.36 -17.66 21.48
CA PRO A 39 -6.76 -18.11 21.56
C PRO A 39 -7.65 -17.24 22.45
N THR A 40 -7.10 -16.68 23.54
CA THR A 40 -7.86 -15.81 24.45
C THR A 40 -8.18 -14.47 23.81
N LEU A 41 -7.19 -13.87 23.12
CA LEU A 41 -7.36 -12.60 22.43
C LEU A 41 -8.18 -12.70 21.15
N HIS A 42 -8.10 -13.84 20.45
CA HIS A 42 -8.71 -14.01 19.12
C HIS A 42 -10.19 -13.64 19.10
N SER A 43 -11.01 -14.18 20.01
CA SER A 43 -12.45 -13.88 20.04
C SER A 43 -12.74 -12.41 20.39
N HIS A 44 -12.01 -11.85 21.36
CA HIS A 44 -12.23 -10.48 21.85
C HIS A 44 -11.80 -9.43 20.82
N LEU A 45 -10.59 -9.58 20.25
CA LEU A 45 -10.07 -8.68 19.21
C LEU A 45 -10.91 -8.78 17.94
N LYS A 46 -11.31 -9.99 17.53
CA LYS A 46 -12.16 -10.16 16.33
C LYS A 46 -13.51 -9.47 16.50
N GLN A 47 -14.12 -9.55 17.69
CA GLN A 47 -15.36 -8.84 17.97
C GLN A 47 -15.15 -7.31 17.94
N HIS A 48 -14.08 -6.82 18.58
CA HIS A 48 -13.75 -5.39 18.57
C HIS A 48 -13.53 -4.85 17.16
N LEU A 49 -12.65 -5.48 16.38
CA LEU A 49 -12.38 -5.11 14.99
C LEU A 49 -13.66 -5.18 14.16
N SER A 50 -14.52 -6.18 14.37
CA SER A 50 -15.80 -6.24 13.66
C SER A 50 -16.74 -5.06 13.96
N SER A 51 -16.60 -4.39 15.10
CA SER A 51 -17.45 -3.26 15.49
C SER A 51 -16.85 -1.90 15.11
N TYR A 52 -15.52 -1.77 15.16
CA TYR A 52 -14.85 -0.46 15.07
C TYR A 52 -13.85 -0.35 13.91
N TRP A 53 -13.61 -1.42 13.14
CA TRP A 53 -12.68 -1.37 12.02
C TRP A 53 -13.09 -0.35 10.97
N ASN A 54 -12.19 0.61 10.72
CA ASN A 54 -12.36 1.61 9.69
C ASN A 54 -10.99 2.06 9.17
N ILE A 55 -10.75 1.95 7.85
CA ILE A 55 -9.51 2.42 7.22
C ILE A 55 -9.45 3.96 7.13
N TYR A 56 -10.59 4.64 7.24
CA TYR A 56 -10.69 6.10 7.14
C TYR A 56 -10.53 6.81 8.50
N ASN A 57 -10.67 6.08 9.62
CA ASN A 57 -10.54 6.63 10.95
C ASN A 57 -9.35 5.98 11.66
N HIS A 58 -8.47 6.81 12.21
CA HIS A 58 -7.38 6.33 13.05
C HIS A 58 -7.96 5.83 14.38
N ASP A 59 -7.69 4.57 14.69
CA ASP A 59 -7.97 3.97 15.99
C ASP A 59 -6.65 3.84 16.76
N ASP A 60 -6.28 4.94 17.43
CA ASP A 60 -5.06 5.01 18.23
C ASP A 60 -5.08 4.00 19.39
N GLU A 61 -6.26 3.66 19.91
CA GLU A 61 -6.42 2.67 20.98
C GLU A 61 -6.07 1.26 20.49
N LEU A 62 -6.49 0.89 19.27
CA LEU A 62 -6.11 -0.37 18.65
C LEU A 62 -4.61 -0.44 18.37
N ILE A 63 -4.01 0.64 17.88
CA ILE A 63 -2.57 0.68 17.62
C ILE A 63 -1.78 0.53 18.92
N GLU A 64 -2.18 1.25 19.98
CA GLU A 64 -1.57 1.13 21.30
C GLU A 64 -1.69 -0.30 21.84
N LEU A 65 -2.85 -0.93 21.68
CA LEU A 65 -3.09 -2.31 22.10
C LEU A 65 -2.16 -3.29 21.35
N PHE A 66 -2.10 -3.21 20.02
CA PHE A 66 -1.24 -4.09 19.22
C PHE A 66 0.25 -3.82 19.46
N SER A 67 0.65 -2.56 19.70
CA SER A 67 2.03 -2.22 20.07
C SER A 67 2.43 -2.86 21.40
N LYS A 68 1.53 -2.86 22.38
CA LYS A 68 1.82 -3.48 23.68
C LYS A 68 1.84 -5.01 23.59
N TRP A 69 0.94 -5.61 22.81
CA TRP A 69 0.96 -7.05 22.55
C TRP A 69 2.20 -7.48 21.77
N LYS A 70 2.67 -6.65 20.83
CA LYS A 70 3.97 -6.86 20.16
C LYS A 70 5.08 -6.98 21.19
N GLY A 71 5.22 -6.00 22.09
CA GLY A 71 6.25 -6.04 23.14
C GLY A 71 6.12 -7.20 24.13
N ILE A 72 4.93 -7.79 24.30
CA ILE A 72 4.70 -8.93 25.21
C ILE A 72 4.98 -10.28 24.53
N LEU A 73 4.55 -10.43 23.27
CA LEU A 73 4.51 -11.71 22.56
C LEU A 73 5.66 -11.91 21.59
N GLU A 74 6.24 -10.83 21.07
CA GLU A 74 7.45 -10.88 20.26
C GLU A 74 8.60 -11.22 21.22
N ASP A 75 9.02 -12.48 21.19
CA ASP A 75 10.22 -12.95 21.89
C ASP A 75 11.37 -12.94 20.88
N ASP A 76 12.49 -12.32 21.26
CA ASP A 76 13.75 -12.20 20.46
C ASP A 76 14.36 -13.57 20.05
N ILE A 77 13.73 -14.69 20.41
CA ILE A 77 14.23 -16.05 20.23
C ILE A 77 13.86 -16.60 18.83
N ILE A 78 12.83 -16.08 18.16
CA ILE A 78 12.42 -16.53 16.81
C ILE A 78 13.05 -15.63 15.73
N ASP A 79 14.25 -15.08 16.00
CA ASP A 79 14.99 -14.28 15.03
C ASP A 79 16.07 -15.13 14.33
N LEU A 80 15.70 -16.25 13.69
CA LEU A 80 16.62 -16.99 12.82
C LEU A 80 15.88 -17.67 11.66
N SER A 81 15.83 -16.94 10.53
CA SER A 81 15.97 -17.50 9.18
C SER A 81 15.00 -18.64 8.76
N ILE A 82 13.70 -18.39 8.60
CA ILE A 82 12.82 -19.41 8.00
C ILE A 82 11.77 -18.82 7.04
N ASP A 83 11.66 -19.48 5.89
CA ASP A 83 10.75 -19.21 4.78
C ASP A 83 9.28 -19.31 5.23
N HIS A 84 8.63 -18.16 5.45
CA HIS A 84 7.26 -18.06 5.98
C HIS A 84 6.15 -18.53 5.03
N SER A 85 6.50 -18.90 3.80
CA SER A 85 5.56 -19.33 2.77
C SER A 85 4.95 -20.73 3.01
N ASN A 86 5.60 -21.58 3.82
CA ASN A 86 5.24 -23.00 3.96
C ASN A 86 5.23 -23.54 5.41
N GLN A 87 5.23 -22.70 6.44
CA GLN A 87 5.21 -23.16 7.83
C GLN A 87 3.81 -23.54 8.33
N SER A 88 3.75 -24.57 9.19
CA SER A 88 2.58 -24.87 10.01
C SER A 88 2.36 -23.75 11.04
N LYS A 89 1.09 -23.41 11.31
CA LYS A 89 0.67 -22.39 12.31
C LYS A 89 1.24 -22.58 13.72
N GLU A 90 1.85 -23.74 14.00
CA GLU A 90 2.43 -24.13 15.28
C GLU A 90 3.86 -23.59 15.48
N THR A 91 4.54 -23.16 14.42
CA THR A 91 5.92 -22.64 14.47
C THR A 91 6.01 -21.12 14.30
N MET A 92 4.88 -20.47 13.99
CA MET A 92 4.80 -19.04 13.83
C MET A 92 4.82 -18.33 15.19
N ASP A 93 5.56 -17.22 15.26
CA ASP A 93 5.58 -16.33 16.41
C ASP A 93 4.13 -15.97 16.85
N PRO A 94 3.82 -15.97 18.17
CA PRO A 94 2.46 -15.74 18.65
C PRO A 94 1.88 -14.39 18.21
N TYR A 95 2.69 -13.34 18.14
CA TYR A 95 2.26 -12.02 17.65
C TYR A 95 1.99 -12.06 16.14
N HIS A 96 2.88 -12.70 15.37
CA HIS A 96 2.68 -12.86 13.92
C HIS A 96 1.38 -13.59 13.62
N ARG A 97 1.10 -14.66 14.39
CA ARG A 97 -0.15 -15.41 14.29
C ARG A 97 -1.37 -14.57 14.65
N LEU A 98 -1.26 -13.74 15.68
CA LEU A 98 -2.34 -12.81 16.06
C LEU A 98 -2.67 -11.85 14.92
N ILE A 99 -1.66 -11.22 14.32
CA ILE A 99 -1.85 -10.32 13.16
C ILE A 99 -2.45 -11.08 11.99
N TRP A 100 -1.94 -12.27 11.67
CA TRP A 100 -2.38 -13.04 10.51
C TRP A 100 -3.80 -13.61 10.64
N ASP A 101 -4.15 -14.15 11.81
CA ASP A 101 -5.45 -14.80 12.02
C ASP A 101 -6.56 -13.80 12.37
N VAL A 102 -6.22 -12.66 13.01
CA VAL A 102 -7.23 -11.70 13.51
C VAL A 102 -7.27 -10.41 12.70
N TRP A 103 -6.14 -9.73 12.49
CA TRP A 103 -6.10 -8.39 11.87
C TRP A 103 -6.18 -8.46 10.34
N MET A 104 -5.38 -9.34 9.73
CA MET A 104 -5.27 -9.48 8.28
C MET A 104 -6.61 -9.76 7.56
N PRO A 105 -7.55 -10.57 8.09
CA PRO A 105 -8.85 -10.76 7.46
C PRO A 105 -9.65 -9.46 7.26
N PHE A 106 -9.55 -8.51 8.20
CA PHE A 106 -10.24 -7.22 8.08
C PHE A 106 -9.57 -6.33 7.03
N LEU A 107 -8.23 -6.29 7.01
CA LEU A 107 -7.49 -5.58 5.95
C LEU A 107 -7.84 -6.14 4.57
N ARG A 108 -7.82 -7.47 4.40
CA ARG A 108 -8.18 -8.11 3.12
C ARG A 108 -9.57 -7.70 2.66
N LYS A 109 -10.54 -7.70 3.57
CA LYS A 109 -11.90 -7.24 3.26
C LYS A 109 -11.90 -5.77 2.81
N SER A 110 -11.20 -4.89 3.51
CA SER A 110 -11.11 -3.48 3.12
C SER A 110 -10.43 -3.26 1.78
N ILE A 111 -9.39 -4.03 1.44
CA ILE A 111 -8.71 -3.94 0.14
C ILE A 111 -9.65 -4.42 -0.99
N LEU A 112 -10.51 -5.40 -0.74
CA LEU A 112 -11.52 -5.85 -1.71
C LEU A 112 -12.58 -4.77 -2.01
N GLU A 113 -12.90 -3.92 -1.03
CA GLU A 113 -13.90 -2.85 -1.14
C GLU A 113 -13.27 -1.49 -1.55
N TRP A 114 -11.95 -1.37 -1.48
CA TRP A 114 -11.21 -0.15 -1.77
C TRP A 114 -11.26 0.22 -3.26
N ASN A 115 -11.41 1.52 -3.54
CA ASN A 115 -11.31 2.08 -4.87
C ASN A 115 -9.84 2.43 -5.19
N PRO A 116 -9.19 1.73 -6.15
CA PRO A 116 -7.77 1.97 -6.46
C PRO A 116 -7.45 3.36 -6.98
N ARG A 117 -8.45 4.09 -7.48
CA ARG A 117 -8.29 5.47 -7.98
C ARG A 117 -8.21 6.51 -6.85
N GLN A 118 -8.46 6.12 -5.60
CA GLN A 118 -8.35 6.94 -4.39
C GLN A 118 -7.44 6.23 -3.37
N PRO A 119 -6.11 6.29 -3.56
CA PRO A 119 -5.19 5.46 -2.80
C PRO A 119 -4.84 6.00 -1.40
N ASP A 120 -5.00 7.31 -1.17
CA ASP A 120 -4.40 8.02 -0.03
C ASP A 120 -4.75 7.39 1.32
N HIS A 121 -6.04 7.15 1.59
CA HIS A 121 -6.48 6.58 2.87
C HIS A 121 -5.91 5.18 3.15
N LEU A 122 -5.77 4.34 2.12
CA LEU A 122 -5.22 3.00 2.31
C LEU A 122 -3.71 3.04 2.51
N ILE A 123 -3.02 3.94 1.81
CA ILE A 123 -1.59 4.19 1.98
C ILE A 123 -1.32 4.67 3.41
N ASP A 124 -2.02 5.71 3.85
CA ASP A 124 -1.88 6.29 5.19
C ASP A 124 -2.12 5.22 6.27
N PHE A 125 -3.16 4.39 6.09
CA PHE A 125 -3.46 3.29 7.00
C PHE A 125 -2.32 2.25 7.04
N ILE A 126 -1.79 1.83 5.89
CA ILE A 126 -0.69 0.85 5.82
C ILE A 126 0.60 1.43 6.42
N GLU A 127 0.91 2.70 6.16
CA GLU A 127 2.07 3.41 6.73
C GLU A 127 1.98 3.50 8.24
N GLN A 128 0.81 3.80 8.78
CA GLN A 128 0.58 3.88 10.21
C GLN A 128 0.77 2.51 10.90
N TRP A 129 0.33 1.43 10.24
CA TRP A 129 0.48 0.08 10.79
C TRP A 129 1.87 -0.53 10.56
N ALA A 130 2.65 -0.03 9.60
CA ALA A 130 3.94 -0.61 9.21
C ALA A 130 4.91 -0.88 10.38
N PRO A 131 5.08 0.00 11.40
CA PRO A 131 5.98 -0.26 12.53
C PRO A 131 5.54 -1.43 13.43
N TYR A 132 4.26 -1.79 13.39
CA TYR A 132 3.66 -2.84 14.20
C TYR A 132 3.50 -4.15 13.43
N LEU A 133 3.69 -4.14 12.10
CA LEU A 133 3.58 -5.34 11.30
C LEU A 133 4.92 -6.09 11.24
N PRO A 134 4.90 -7.43 11.31
CA PRO A 134 6.03 -8.24 10.90
C PRO A 134 6.38 -7.99 9.44
N GLN A 135 7.68 -7.94 9.11
CA GLN A 135 8.15 -7.60 7.76
C GLN A 135 7.53 -8.49 6.67
N TRP A 136 7.44 -9.81 6.90
CA TRP A 136 6.86 -10.74 5.93
C TRP A 136 5.35 -10.49 5.70
N ILE A 137 4.63 -10.02 6.72
CA ILE A 137 3.21 -9.65 6.61
C ILE A 137 3.09 -8.39 5.77
N PHE A 138 3.94 -7.40 6.05
CA PHE A 138 3.99 -6.17 5.27
C PHE A 138 4.29 -6.44 3.79
N ASP A 139 5.29 -7.27 3.50
CA ASP A 139 5.62 -7.69 2.13
C ASP A 139 4.46 -8.46 1.48
N ASN A 140 3.77 -9.33 2.22
CA ASN A 140 2.57 -10.02 1.74
C ASN A 140 1.45 -9.05 1.35
N ILE A 141 1.23 -7.97 2.12
CA ILE A 141 0.22 -6.95 1.80
C ILE A 141 0.56 -6.30 0.46
N LEU A 142 1.80 -5.83 0.31
CA LEU A 142 2.22 -5.13 -0.91
C LEU A 142 2.17 -6.05 -2.14
N ASP A 143 2.68 -7.28 -2.02
CA ASP A 143 2.85 -8.18 -3.18
C ASP A 143 1.59 -8.96 -3.54
N GLN A 144 0.83 -9.43 -2.55
CA GLN A 144 -0.28 -10.36 -2.77
C GLN A 144 -1.64 -9.68 -2.70
N LEU A 145 -1.74 -8.50 -2.09
CA LEU A 145 -3.02 -7.78 -1.97
C LEU A 145 -3.04 -6.52 -2.83
N ILE A 146 -2.08 -5.62 -2.68
CA ILE A 146 -2.07 -4.33 -3.39
C ILE A 146 -1.64 -4.49 -4.85
N PHE A 147 -0.49 -5.11 -5.10
CA PHE A 147 0.06 -5.23 -6.45
C PHE A 147 -0.92 -5.87 -7.46
N PRO A 148 -1.62 -6.99 -7.17
CA PRO A 148 -2.53 -7.59 -8.13
C PRO A 148 -3.71 -6.68 -8.50
N VAL A 149 -4.19 -5.88 -7.54
CA VAL A 149 -5.25 -4.89 -7.78
C VAL A 149 -4.74 -3.78 -8.69
N LEU A 150 -3.58 -3.19 -8.37
CA LEU A 150 -2.97 -2.15 -9.22
C LEU A 150 -2.69 -2.66 -10.63
N ASN A 151 -2.14 -3.87 -10.76
CA ASN A 151 -1.86 -4.48 -12.05
C ASN A 151 -3.14 -4.62 -12.90
N ARG A 152 -4.23 -5.12 -12.30
CA ARG A 152 -5.53 -5.22 -12.99
C ARG A 152 -6.04 -3.86 -13.45
N GLU A 153 -5.94 -2.83 -12.62
CA GLU A 153 -6.40 -1.49 -12.96
C GLU A 153 -5.54 -0.84 -14.05
N VAL A 154 -4.23 -1.07 -14.05
CA VAL A 154 -3.32 -0.66 -15.13
C VAL A 154 -3.68 -1.34 -16.44
N GLU A 155 -4.02 -2.63 -16.41
CA GLU A 155 -4.49 -3.38 -17.58
C GLU A 155 -5.85 -2.91 -18.09
N ALA A 156 -6.76 -2.47 -17.21
CA ALA A 156 -8.06 -1.91 -17.59
C ALA A 156 -7.99 -0.45 -18.07
N TRP A 157 -7.03 0.33 -17.58
CA TRP A 157 -6.91 1.77 -17.83
C TRP A 157 -6.67 2.09 -19.31
N ASN A 158 -7.33 3.13 -19.83
CA ASN A 158 -7.14 3.66 -21.18
C ASN A 158 -6.87 5.18 -21.15
N PRO A 159 -5.69 5.64 -21.62
CA PRO A 159 -5.31 7.06 -21.61
C PRO A 159 -6.26 8.01 -22.36
N LEU A 160 -7.06 7.50 -23.30
CA LEU A 160 -7.95 8.32 -24.13
C LEU A 160 -9.35 8.50 -23.55
N THR A 161 -9.76 7.60 -22.65
CA THR A 161 -11.16 7.55 -22.14
C THR A 161 -11.25 7.67 -20.64
N ASP A 162 -10.22 7.28 -19.90
CA ASP A 162 -10.23 7.37 -18.45
C ASP A 162 -10.16 8.85 -18.00
N PRO A 163 -11.08 9.28 -17.10
CA PRO A 163 -11.09 10.66 -16.61
C PRO A 163 -9.99 10.95 -15.59
N ILE A 164 -9.49 9.90 -14.92
CA ILE A 164 -8.49 10.02 -13.86
C ILE A 164 -7.12 9.64 -14.45
N PRO A 165 -6.13 10.55 -14.43
CA PRO A 165 -4.83 10.29 -15.00
C PRO A 165 -4.09 9.22 -14.18
N ILE A 166 -3.44 8.27 -14.86
CA ILE A 166 -2.84 7.10 -14.21
C ILE A 166 -1.82 7.42 -13.11
N HIS A 167 -1.06 8.49 -13.26
CA HIS A 167 -0.06 8.87 -12.27
C HIS A 167 -0.69 9.26 -10.93
N SER A 168 -1.93 9.74 -10.89
CA SER A 168 -2.56 10.21 -9.65
C SER A 168 -2.86 9.07 -8.67
N TRP A 169 -2.95 7.82 -9.15
CA TRP A 169 -3.24 6.67 -8.32
C TRP A 169 -2.14 5.59 -8.32
N ILE A 170 -1.14 5.70 -9.21
CA ILE A 170 0.08 4.87 -9.14
C ILE A 170 1.19 5.55 -8.34
N HIS A 171 1.45 6.84 -8.56
CA HIS A 171 2.59 7.51 -7.91
C HIS A 171 2.51 7.57 -6.39
N PRO A 172 1.32 7.71 -5.76
CA PRO A 172 1.23 7.66 -4.30
C PRO A 172 1.84 6.39 -3.70
N TRP A 173 1.85 5.26 -4.43
CA TRP A 173 2.44 4.01 -3.98
C TRP A 173 3.97 3.93 -4.09
N LEU A 174 4.62 4.88 -4.78
CA LEU A 174 6.09 4.86 -5.01
C LEU A 174 6.91 4.76 -3.71
N PRO A 175 6.62 5.51 -2.63
CA PRO A 175 7.40 5.44 -1.39
C PRO A 175 7.36 4.05 -0.74
N LEU A 176 6.19 3.41 -0.75
CA LEU A 176 5.96 2.09 -0.14
C LEU A 176 6.43 0.93 -1.02
N MET A 177 6.04 0.92 -2.29
CA MET A 177 6.22 -0.23 -3.17
C MET A 177 7.55 -0.20 -3.93
N LYS A 178 8.14 0.97 -4.18
CA LYS A 178 9.45 1.13 -4.83
C LYS A 178 9.57 0.29 -6.11
N ASP A 179 10.53 -0.65 -6.14
CA ASP A 179 10.83 -1.51 -7.29
C ASP A 179 9.69 -2.49 -7.61
N ARG A 180 8.78 -2.77 -6.66
CA ARG A 180 7.61 -3.63 -6.87
C ARG A 180 6.67 -3.07 -7.95
N LEU A 181 6.73 -1.76 -8.24
CA LEU A 181 5.93 -1.12 -9.29
C LEU A 181 6.57 -1.19 -10.69
N GLU A 182 7.86 -1.56 -10.81
CA GLU A 182 8.54 -1.62 -12.12
C GLU A 182 7.78 -2.42 -13.19
N PRO A 183 7.15 -3.58 -12.89
CA PRO A 183 6.38 -4.34 -13.87
C PRO A 183 5.21 -3.56 -14.48
N LEU A 184 4.64 -2.59 -13.76
CA LEU A 184 3.50 -1.79 -14.23
C LEU A 184 3.92 -0.74 -15.26
N TYR A 185 5.20 -0.36 -15.32
CA TYR A 185 5.64 0.75 -16.19
C TYR A 185 5.65 0.38 -17.67
N GLN A 186 5.91 -0.89 -18.01
CA GLN A 186 5.87 -1.33 -19.40
C GLN A 186 4.46 -1.18 -20.03
N PRO A 187 3.38 -1.75 -19.46
CA PRO A 187 2.05 -1.63 -20.04
C PRO A 187 1.57 -0.18 -20.11
N ILE A 188 1.90 0.65 -19.10
CA ILE A 188 1.58 2.08 -19.09
C ILE A 188 2.25 2.79 -20.28
N ARG A 189 3.56 2.56 -20.48
CA ARG A 189 4.29 3.14 -21.62
C ARG A 189 3.73 2.69 -22.95
N ALA A 190 3.38 1.41 -23.09
CA ALA A 190 2.79 0.89 -24.32
C ALA A 190 1.47 1.62 -24.65
N LYS A 191 0.57 1.77 -23.68
CA LYS A 191 -0.70 2.48 -23.86
C LYS A 191 -0.52 3.96 -24.16
N LEU A 192 0.38 4.64 -23.44
CA LEU A 192 0.73 6.03 -23.71
C LEU A 192 1.32 6.20 -25.12
N SER A 193 2.21 5.30 -25.53
CA SER A 193 2.81 5.35 -26.87
C SER A 193 1.75 5.24 -27.97
N HIS A 194 0.76 4.36 -27.79
CA HIS A 194 -0.34 4.19 -28.73
C HIS A 194 -1.23 5.45 -28.79
N ALA A 195 -1.59 6.02 -27.64
CA ALA A 195 -2.33 7.28 -27.59
C ALA A 195 -1.59 8.43 -28.31
N LEU A 196 -0.26 8.51 -28.15
CA LEU A 196 0.56 9.54 -28.77
C LEU A 196 0.72 9.38 -30.29
N GLN A 197 0.39 8.22 -30.88
CA GLN A 197 0.42 8.06 -32.34
C GLN A 197 -0.50 9.06 -33.03
N ASN A 198 -1.67 9.36 -32.44
CA ASN A 198 -2.65 10.29 -32.99
C ASN A 198 -2.64 11.68 -32.31
N TRP A 199 -1.81 11.87 -31.28
CA TRP A 199 -1.68 13.15 -30.58
C TRP A 199 -1.15 14.28 -31.50
N GLN A 200 -1.60 15.50 -31.24
CA GLN A 200 -1.18 16.72 -31.94
C GLN A 200 -0.56 17.72 -30.95
N PRO A 201 0.52 18.45 -31.32
CA PRO A 201 1.17 19.44 -30.45
C PRO A 201 0.31 20.54 -29.84
N SER A 202 -0.84 20.85 -30.45
CA SER A 202 -1.81 21.81 -29.92
C SER A 202 -2.54 21.30 -28.67
N ASP A 203 -2.57 19.98 -28.44
CA ASP A 203 -3.21 19.37 -27.29
C ASP A 203 -2.25 19.36 -26.07
N SER A 204 -2.53 20.23 -25.11
CA SER A 204 -1.77 20.37 -23.87
C SER A 204 -1.90 19.18 -22.91
N SER A 205 -2.86 18.27 -23.12
CA SER A 205 -3.14 17.15 -22.21
C SER A 205 -1.95 16.19 -22.08
N ALA A 206 -1.23 15.93 -23.19
CA ALA A 206 -0.07 15.04 -23.20
C ALA A 206 1.02 15.50 -22.23
N LYS A 207 1.26 16.82 -22.11
CA LYS A 207 2.24 17.35 -21.17
C LYS A 207 1.85 17.02 -19.72
N ALA A 208 0.58 17.22 -19.37
CA ALA A 208 0.08 16.95 -18.02
C ALA A 208 0.15 15.45 -17.67
N VAL A 209 -0.12 14.58 -18.64
CA VAL A 209 -0.06 13.12 -18.44
C VAL A 209 1.37 12.61 -18.36
N LEU A 210 2.28 13.12 -19.19
CA LEU A 210 3.65 12.60 -19.32
C LEU A 210 4.60 13.16 -18.24
N LEU A 211 4.53 14.46 -17.93
CA LEU A 211 5.49 15.12 -17.05
C LEU A 211 5.71 14.42 -15.70
N PRO A 212 4.67 13.89 -15.02
CA PRO A 212 4.87 13.15 -13.77
C PRO A 212 5.82 11.95 -13.92
N TRP A 213 5.84 11.30 -15.08
CA TRP A 213 6.63 10.09 -15.33
C TRP A 213 8.11 10.36 -15.57
N GLN A 214 8.52 11.63 -15.77
CA GLN A 214 9.91 12.00 -16.06
C GLN A 214 10.88 11.51 -14.98
N LYS A 215 10.48 11.57 -13.70
CA LYS A 215 11.32 11.14 -12.57
C LYS A 215 11.16 9.66 -12.22
N VAL A 216 10.16 8.99 -12.78
CA VAL A 216 9.82 7.60 -12.49
C VAL A 216 10.47 6.67 -13.51
N PHE A 217 10.45 7.05 -14.79
CA PHE A 217 11.12 6.26 -15.82
C PHE A 217 12.63 6.47 -15.79
N LYS A 218 13.37 5.40 -16.11
CA LYS A 218 14.82 5.47 -16.33
C LYS A 218 15.09 6.48 -17.45
N GLN A 219 16.08 7.35 -17.24
CA GLN A 219 16.41 8.46 -18.13
C GLN A 219 16.53 8.02 -19.60
N SER A 220 17.25 6.93 -19.87
CA SER A 220 17.42 6.38 -21.22
C SER A 220 16.09 5.99 -21.88
N THR A 221 15.15 5.46 -21.11
CA THR A 221 13.82 5.08 -21.63
C THR A 221 12.95 6.31 -21.84
N TRP A 222 13.03 7.30 -20.96
CA TRP A 222 12.32 8.57 -21.11
C TRP A 222 12.76 9.31 -22.37
N ASP A 223 14.08 9.42 -22.59
CA ASP A 223 14.64 10.12 -23.75
C ASP A 223 14.28 9.40 -25.06
N GLY A 224 14.41 8.06 -25.09
CA GLY A 224 13.97 7.26 -26.23
C GLY A 224 12.48 7.42 -26.55
N PHE A 225 11.63 7.44 -25.51
CA PHE A 225 10.19 7.65 -25.66
C PHE A 225 9.87 9.05 -26.22
N MET A 226 10.49 10.10 -25.69
CA MET A 226 10.27 11.48 -26.15
C MET A 226 10.75 11.69 -27.58
N ASN A 227 11.92 11.15 -27.94
CA ASN A 227 12.47 11.24 -29.29
C ASN A 227 11.65 10.46 -30.33
N THR A 228 10.90 9.45 -29.90
CA THR A 228 10.06 8.65 -30.80
C THR A 228 8.69 9.29 -31.02
N TYR A 229 8.02 9.75 -29.95
CA TYR A 229 6.60 10.09 -30.01
C TYR A 229 6.27 11.59 -29.92
N ILE A 230 7.14 12.39 -29.31
CA ILE A 230 6.87 13.83 -29.06
C ILE A 230 7.72 14.73 -29.96
N VAL A 231 9.04 14.58 -29.92
CA VAL A 231 9.99 15.49 -30.60
C VAL A 231 9.75 15.59 -32.12
N PRO A 232 9.56 14.48 -32.87
CA PRO A 232 9.37 14.57 -34.33
C PRO A 232 8.13 15.38 -34.73
N LYS A 233 7.06 15.29 -33.92
CA LYS A 233 5.82 16.04 -34.15
C LYS A 233 6.00 17.52 -33.85
N LEU A 234 6.68 17.86 -32.76
CA LEU A 234 7.02 19.24 -32.44
C LEU A 234 7.90 19.86 -33.52
N VAL A 235 8.91 19.15 -34.02
CA VAL A 235 9.79 19.62 -35.11
C VAL A 235 8.97 19.88 -36.38
N THR A 236 8.11 18.94 -36.77
CA THR A 236 7.23 19.10 -37.95
C THR A 236 6.32 20.32 -37.81
N THR A 237 5.68 20.49 -36.65
CA THR A 237 4.80 21.64 -36.41
C THR A 237 5.57 22.96 -36.38
N MET A 238 6.79 22.99 -35.81
CA MET A 238 7.64 24.18 -35.83
C MET A 238 8.13 24.53 -37.23
N GLN A 239 8.45 23.54 -38.08
CA GLN A 239 8.84 23.78 -39.48
C GLN A 239 7.69 24.37 -40.31
N GLN A 240 6.46 23.98 -40.00
CA GLN A 240 5.24 24.49 -40.63
C GLN A 240 4.76 25.80 -40.00
N PHE A 241 5.40 26.25 -38.92
CA PHE A 241 5.00 27.46 -38.20
C PHE A 241 5.39 28.71 -38.99
N ILE A 242 4.43 29.30 -39.67
CA ILE A 242 4.59 30.56 -40.39
C ILE A 242 4.56 31.69 -39.37
N ILE A 243 5.70 32.33 -39.14
CA ILE A 243 5.78 33.56 -38.34
C ILE A 243 5.35 34.72 -39.25
N ASP A 244 4.10 35.17 -39.12
CA ASP A 244 3.65 36.44 -39.72
C ASP A 244 3.87 37.58 -38.71
N PRO A 245 4.83 38.50 -38.95
CA PRO A 245 5.08 39.64 -38.06
C PRO A 245 3.87 40.55 -37.87
N ARG A 246 2.89 40.53 -38.78
CA ARG A 246 1.68 41.37 -38.71
C ARG A 246 0.57 40.78 -37.85
N GLN A 247 0.65 39.48 -37.54
CA GLN A 247 -0.33 38.76 -36.71
C GLN A 247 0.23 38.37 -35.35
N GLN A 248 1.39 38.93 -34.95
CA GLN A 248 1.92 38.73 -33.62
C GLN A 248 1.02 39.42 -32.58
N VAL A 249 0.31 38.61 -31.80
CA VAL A 249 -0.32 39.08 -30.55
C VAL A 249 0.81 39.29 -29.55
N LEU A 250 1.43 40.46 -29.59
CA LEU A 250 2.31 40.95 -28.53
C LEU A 250 1.41 41.13 -27.30
N GLY A 251 1.43 40.17 -26.39
CA GLY A 251 0.74 40.29 -25.11
C GLY A 251 1.18 41.58 -24.42
N MET A 252 0.32 42.60 -24.43
CA MET A 252 0.40 43.66 -23.43
C MET A 252 0.03 43.01 -22.10
N LYS A 253 0.91 43.24 -21.11
CA LYS A 253 0.91 42.70 -19.75
C LYS A 253 -0.45 42.53 -19.11
#